data_AF-A0A7Z7W2Y5-F1
#
_entry.id   AF-A0A7Z7W2Y5-F1
#
_cell.length_a   1.000
_cell.length_b   1.000
_cell.length_c   1.000
_cell.angle_alpha   90.00
_cell.angle_beta   90.00
_cell.angle_gamma   90.00
#
_symmetry.space_group_name_H-M   'P 1'
#
loop_
_entity.id
_entity.type
_entity.pdbx_description
1 polymer ?
#
loop_
_entity_poly.entity_id
_entity_poly.type
_entity_poly.pdbx_seq_one_letter_code
_entity_poly.pdbx_strand_id
1 'polypeptide(L)' 'MKQTVTYIIRHRDMPIYITNKPTDNNSDISYSTNRNRAREFNGMEEASINMDYHKAIKKTVTETIEYEEVEHD' A
#
# COMPACT_ATOMS: atom_id res chain seq x y z
N MET A 1 12.63 -6.42 16.17
CA MET A 1 11.77 -5.41 15.51
C MET A 1 11.13 -6.03 14.28
N LYS A 2 9.80 -6.08 14.23
CA LYS A 2 9.07 -6.56 13.05
C LYS A 2 8.73 -5.35 12.19
N GLN A 3 9.16 -5.38 10.94
CA GLN A 3 8.89 -4.30 9.98
C GLN A 3 8.11 -4.87 8.80
N THR A 4 6.94 -4.30 8.52
CA THR A 4 6.12 -4.63 7.35
C THR A 4 6.19 -3.48 6.37
N VAL A 5 6.56 -3.77 5.11
CA VAL A 5 6.63 -2.77 4.04
C VAL A 5 5.54 -3.08 3.02
N THR A 6 4.67 -2.10 2.76
CA THR A 6 3.65 -2.15 1.71
C THR A 6 3.73 -0.90 0.85
N TYR A 7 3.04 -0.92 -0.28
CA TYR A 7 2.95 0.22 -1.20
C TYR A 7 1.50 0.49 -1.56
N ILE A 8 1.18 1.77 -1.75
CA ILE A 8 -0.04 2.18 -2.47
C ILE A 8 0.38 2.89 -3.75
N ILE A 9 -0.45 2.80 -4.78
CA ILE A 9 -0.17 3.42 -6.08
C ILE A 9 -1.09 4.61 -6.31
N ARG A 10 -0.50 5.73 -6.73
CA ARG A 10 -1.20 6.98 -7.02
C ARG A 10 -0.84 7.48 -8.42
N HIS A 11 -1.77 8.12 -9.11
CA HIS A 11 -1.45 8.87 -10.32
C HIS A 11 -0.46 10.01 -10.03
N ARG A 12 0.40 10.35 -10.99
CA ARG A 12 1.40 11.42 -10.82
C ARG A 12 0.77 12.80 -10.75
N ASP A 13 -0.12 13.10 -11.70
CA ASP A 13 -0.71 14.43 -11.86
C ASP A 13 -2.00 14.65 -11.04
N MET A 14 -2.67 13.57 -10.63
CA MET A 14 -3.97 13.63 -9.94
C MET A 14 -3.91 12.99 -8.56
N PRO A 15 -4.68 13.49 -7.57
CA PRO A 15 -4.79 12.90 -6.24
C PRO A 15 -5.74 11.69 -6.21
N ILE A 16 -5.56 10.74 -7.14
CA ILE A 16 -6.33 9.50 -7.23
C ILE A 16 -5.44 8.28 -7.01
N TYR A 17 -5.99 7.28 -6.33
CA TYR A 17 -5.29 6.09 -5.89
C TYR A 17 -5.92 4.85 -6.51
N ILE A 18 -5.09 3.87 -6.88
CA ILE A 18 -5.56 2.60 -7.42
C ILE A 18 -6.22 1.78 -6.31
N THR A 19 -7.43 1.26 -6.57
CA THR A 19 -8.25 0.54 -5.59
C THR A 19 -8.38 -0.96 -5.84
N ASN A 20 -7.80 -1.46 -6.94
CA ASN A 20 -7.78 -2.88 -7.30
C ASN A 20 -6.34 -3.35 -7.61
N LYS A 21 -6.16 -4.64 -7.90
CA LYS A 21 -4.89 -5.19 -8.40
C LYS A 21 -5.08 -5.62 -9.85
N PRO A 22 -4.81 -4.75 -10.83
CA PRO A 22 -4.89 -5.14 -12.24
C PRO A 22 -3.83 -6.20 -12.54
N THR A 23 -4.19 -7.18 -13.35
CA THR A 23 -3.32 -8.27 -13.82
C THR A 23 -3.34 -8.30 -15.34
N ASP A 24 -2.47 -9.11 -15.96
CA ASP A 24 -2.45 -9.20 -17.42
C ASP A 24 -3.77 -9.76 -18.00
N ASN A 25 -4.48 -10.58 -17.21
CA ASN A 25 -5.79 -11.13 -17.60
C ASN A 25 -6.94 -10.14 -17.35
N ASN A 26 -6.75 -9.15 -16.47
CA ASN A 26 -7.72 -8.09 -16.21
C ASN A 26 -6.98 -6.80 -15.87
N SER A 27 -6.73 -6.01 -16.92
CA SER A 27 -5.93 -4.79 -16.85
C SER A 27 -6.73 -3.54 -16.47
N ASP A 28 -8.04 -3.67 -16.21
CA ASP A 28 -8.86 -2.53 -15.81
C ASP A 28 -8.36 -1.94 -14.49
N ILE A 29 -8.08 -0.63 -14.49
CA ILE A 29 -7.61 0.09 -13.31
C ILE A 29 -8.76 0.89 -12.72
N SER A 30 -9.09 0.60 -11.46
CA SER A 30 -10.07 1.35 -10.69
C SER A 30 -9.39 2.39 -9.80
N TYR A 31 -9.98 3.58 -9.73
CA TYR A 31 -9.45 4.70 -8.97
C TYR A 31 -10.42 5.22 -7.90
N SER A 32 -9.86 5.83 -6.86
CA SER A 32 -10.61 6.66 -5.91
C SER A 32 -9.79 7.84 -5.44
N THR A 33 -10.46 8.97 -5.18
CA THR A 33 -9.87 10.11 -4.47
C THR A 33 -9.68 9.83 -2.98
N ASN A 34 -10.38 8.83 -2.41
CA ASN A 34 -10.23 8.44 -1.01
C ASN A 34 -9.03 7.50 -0.84
N ARG A 35 -7.96 8.01 -0.20
CA ARG A 35 -6.73 7.27 0.07
C ARG A 35 -6.96 5.99 0.88
N ASN A 36 -7.94 5.93 1.78
CA ASN A 36 -8.21 4.75 2.61
C ASN A 36 -8.75 3.57 1.79
N ARG A 37 -9.24 3.82 0.57
CA ARG A 37 -9.67 2.78 -0.38
C ARG A 37 -8.53 2.28 -1.26
N ALA A 38 -7.34 2.89 -1.16
CA ALA A 38 -6.20 2.47 -1.95
C ALA A 38 -5.81 1.04 -1.61
N ARG A 39 -5.53 0.25 -2.65
CA ARG A 39 -5.11 -1.13 -2.46
C ARG A 39 -3.63 -1.16 -2.05
N GLU A 40 -3.31 -1.98 -1.05
CA GLU A 40 -1.94 -2.23 -0.65
C GLU A 40 -1.31 -3.36 -1.48
N PHE A 41 -0.07 -3.13 -1.87
CA PHE A 41 0.78 -4.03 -2.64
C PHE A 41 1.99 -4.42 -1.78
N ASN A 42 2.31 -5.71 -1.72
CA ASN A 42 3.48 -6.24 -1.01
C ASN A 42 4.75 -6.23 -1.90
N GLY A 43 4.60 -5.81 -3.16
CA GLY A 43 5.58 -5.79 -4.24
C GLY A 43 4.87 -5.35 -5.53
N MET A 44 5.61 -4.91 -6.55
CA MET A 44 5.03 -4.41 -7.82
C MET A 44 5.11 -5.39 -8.98
N GLU A 45 5.68 -6.57 -8.75
CA GLU A 45 6.04 -7.53 -9.78
C GLU A 45 4.82 -8.22 -10.43
N GLU A 46 3.68 -8.25 -9.72
CA GLU A 46 2.45 -8.95 -10.15
C GLU A 46 1.33 -8.01 -10.62
N ALA A 47 1.58 -6.70 -10.68
CA ALA A 47 0.55 -5.71 -11.01
C ALA A 47 0.79 -5.10 -12.40
N SER A 48 -0.19 -5.22 -13.29
CA SER A 48 -0.15 -4.65 -14.64
C SER A 48 -0.50 -3.14 -14.58
N ILE A 49 0.44 -2.34 -14.05
CA ILE A 49 0.27 -0.90 -13.84
C ILE A 49 1.36 -0.15 -14.59
N ASN A 50 0.98 0.78 -15.46
CA ASN A 50 1.94 1.67 -16.12
C ASN A 50 2.48 2.69 -15.10
N MET A 51 3.75 2.54 -14.73
CA MET A 51 4.44 3.40 -13.75
C MET A 51 4.98 4.71 -14.35
N ASP A 52 4.85 4.96 -15.65
CA ASP A 52 5.14 6.27 -16.25
C ASP A 52 4.10 7.30 -15.83
N TYR A 53 2.83 6.87 -15.70
CA TYR A 53 1.71 7.70 -15.21
C TYR A 53 1.50 7.61 -13.70
N HIS A 54 2.08 6.60 -13.05
CA HIS A 54 1.84 6.30 -11.64
C HIS A 54 3.11 6.42 -10.80
N LYS A 55 2.93 6.52 -9.49
CA LYS A 55 4.01 6.46 -8.53
C LYS A 55 3.63 5.62 -7.31
N ALA A 56 4.66 4.95 -6.80
CA ALA A 56 4.62 4.19 -5.57
C ALA A 56 4.71 5.11 -4.36
N ILE A 57 3.88 4.89 -3.36
CA ILE A 57 4.03 5.49 -2.03
C ILE A 57 4.30 4.35 -1.06
N LYS A 58 5.54 4.28 -0.55
CA LYS A 58 5.96 3.29 0.43
C LYS A 58 5.30 3.57 1.78
N LYS A 59 4.75 2.54 2.38
CA LYS A 59 4.29 2.50 3.77
C LYS A 59 5.18 1.52 4.51
N THR A 60 5.69 1.94 5.66
CA THR A 60 6.50 1.11 6.54
C THR A 60 5.85 1.14 7.91
N VAL A 61 5.47 -0.03 8.39
CA VAL A 61 4.90 -0.23 9.71
C VAL A 61 5.96 -0.93 10.54
N THR A 62 6.39 -0.27 11.62
CA THR A 62 7.33 -0.82 12.60
C THR A 62 6.55 -1.12 13.86
N GLU A 63 6.54 -2.39 14.25
CA GLU A 63 5.87 -2.85 15.46
C GLU A 63 6.91 -3.09 16.55
N THR A 64 6.70 -2.42 17.69
CA THR A 64 7.45 -2.61 18.94
C THR A 64 6.48 -3.15 19.98
N ILE A 65 6.82 -4.28 20.59
CA ILE A 65 6.05 -4.88 21.67
C ILE A 65 6.95 -4.86 22.91
N GLU A 66 6.44 -4.25 23.97
CA GLU A 66 7.12 -4.14 25.27
C GLU A 66 6.27 -4.86 26.32
N TYR A 67 6.94 -5.59 27.20
CA TYR A 67 6.32 -6.28 28.33
C TYR A 67 6.94 -5.73 29.60
N GLU A 68 6.12 -5.29 30.53
CA GLU A 68 6.53 -4.87 31.87
C GLU A 68 5.85 -5.78 32.90
N GLU A 69 6.60 -6.22 33.89
CA GLU A 69 6.05 -6.89 35.06
C GLU A 69 5.47 -5.81 35.98
N VAL A 70 4.18 -5.93 36.31
CA VAL A 70 3.49 -5.04 37.24
C VAL A 70 3.32 -5.79 38.55
N GLU A 71 4.04 -5.35 39.58
CA GLU A 71 3.85 -5.86 40.94
C GLU A 71 2.54 -5.31 41.52
N HIS A 72 1.77 -6.18 42.18
CA HIS A 72 0.57 -5.80 42.93
C HIS A 72 0.85 -5.93 44.44
N ASP A 73 0.50 -4.90 45.21
CA ASP A 73 0.52 -4.90 46.69
C ASP A 73 -0.61 -5.78 47.26
#